data_AF-A0A0D2MW43-F1
#
_entry.id   AF-A0A0D2MW43-F1
#
_cell.length_a   1.000
_cell.length_b   1.000
_cell.length_c   1.000
_cell.angle_alpha   90.00
_cell.angle_beta   90.00
_cell.angle_gamma   90.00
#
_symmetry.space_group_name_H-M   'P 1'
#
loop_
_entity.id
_entity.type
_entity.pdbx_description
1 polymer ?
#
loop_
_entity_poly.entity_id
_entity_poly.type
_entity_poly.pdbx_seq_one_letter_code
_entity_poly.pdbx_strand_id
1 'polypeptide(L)'
;MAAVDEVLAALEQAPQGDEDAKIEALKGLTALIDPADESYEVQRSAAGRVLHVLMQLLEDDSQAVVVEAANSLAALSDHAGVVKDRLEAGHFAATAEKVALNPVQEEVGELEGIFGVLVNLRFSESEPVAVAGTEALAALTSLNRANTITLLHEVVHRLGQGEARALGALDDLVVGIDIRDDVAVLLDQALSPALGFLRTGSPADKAAAAALLGNIAEGRRGAATYLVAEGALPLAAELLDDRKLLSPAKAALGVSGKQLVEPLLDLVEQSEGHAQAEAEGEGEEEPEGDINVVENGDSALLLLRALAAQDPDVTQALKGEGGLLTTRSCAIM
;
A
#
# COMPACT_ATOMS: atom_id res chain seq x y z
N MET A 1 18.33 -24.48 -21.14
CA MET A 1 17.36 -25.50 -21.63
C MET A 1 17.37 -26.84 -20.88
N ALA A 2 18.28 -27.81 -21.09
CA ALA A 2 18.10 -29.16 -20.50
C ALA A 2 17.95 -29.19 -18.96
N ALA A 3 18.73 -28.39 -18.23
CA ALA A 3 18.60 -28.25 -16.78
C ALA A 3 17.28 -27.58 -16.35
N VAL A 4 16.77 -26.64 -17.16
CA VAL A 4 15.49 -25.96 -16.92
C VAL A 4 14.35 -26.98 -17.06
N ASP A 5 14.37 -27.79 -18.12
CA ASP A 5 13.35 -28.80 -18.35
C ASP A 5 13.30 -29.86 -17.23
N GLU A 6 14.46 -30.26 -16.71
CA GLU A 6 14.56 -31.22 -15.60
C GLU A 6 13.95 -30.65 -14.31
N VAL A 7 14.29 -29.42 -13.95
CA VAL A 7 13.75 -28.76 -12.75
C VAL A 7 12.25 -28.50 -12.88
N LEU A 8 11.78 -28.04 -14.05
CA LEU A 8 10.34 -27.85 -14.28
C LEU A 8 9.59 -29.18 -14.20
N ALA A 9 10.15 -30.26 -14.73
CA ALA A 9 9.54 -31.59 -14.61
C ALA A 9 9.53 -32.10 -13.15
N ALA A 10 10.57 -31.82 -12.37
CA ALA A 10 10.58 -32.13 -10.94
C ALA A 10 9.49 -31.35 -10.19
N LEU A 11 9.33 -30.06 -10.49
CA LEU A 11 8.30 -29.23 -9.89
C LEU A 11 6.89 -29.71 -10.26
N GLU A 12 6.64 -30.11 -11.51
CA GLU A 12 5.36 -30.69 -11.94
C GLU A 12 4.95 -31.95 -11.13
N GLN A 13 5.93 -32.71 -10.63
CA GLN A 13 5.69 -33.89 -9.78
C GLN A 13 5.66 -33.55 -8.28
N ALA A 14 6.14 -32.37 -7.87
CA ALA A 14 6.31 -31.97 -6.49
C ALA A 14 5.04 -32.08 -5.62
N PRO A 15 3.81 -31.77 -6.11
CA PRO A 15 2.61 -31.91 -5.29
C PRO A 15 2.36 -33.32 -4.72
N GLN A 16 2.93 -34.36 -5.36
CA GLN A 16 2.83 -35.75 -4.93
C GLN A 16 3.97 -36.18 -3.99
N GLY A 17 4.98 -35.33 -3.81
CA GLY A 17 6.14 -35.58 -2.96
C GLY A 17 5.86 -35.32 -1.48
N ASP A 18 6.85 -35.62 -0.65
CA ASP A 18 6.88 -35.16 0.73
C ASP A 18 7.31 -33.68 0.81
N GLU A 19 7.31 -33.12 2.02
CA GLU A 19 7.66 -31.73 2.28
C GLU A 19 9.06 -31.38 1.74
N ASP A 20 10.06 -32.23 1.98
CA ASP A 20 11.44 -32.01 1.55
C ASP A 20 11.54 -31.98 0.02
N ALA A 21 10.89 -32.91 -0.69
CA ALA A 21 10.89 -32.94 -2.14
C ALA A 21 10.20 -31.71 -2.76
N LYS A 22 9.12 -31.22 -2.14
CA LYS A 22 8.44 -29.98 -2.57
C LYS A 22 9.37 -28.77 -2.44
N ILE A 23 10.00 -28.62 -1.28
CA ILE A 23 10.93 -27.51 -1.00
C ILE A 23 12.15 -27.58 -1.92
N GLU A 24 12.71 -28.77 -2.16
CA GLU A 24 13.85 -28.95 -3.06
C GLU A 24 13.50 -28.55 -4.50
N ALA A 25 12.34 -28.94 -5.00
CA ALA A 25 11.88 -28.58 -6.35
C ALA A 25 11.69 -27.06 -6.51
N LEU A 26 11.09 -26.40 -5.51
CA LEU A 26 10.87 -24.95 -5.48
C LEU A 26 12.20 -24.17 -5.43
N LYS A 27 13.13 -24.59 -4.57
CA LYS A 27 14.49 -24.02 -4.50
C LYS A 27 15.26 -24.23 -5.80
N GLY A 28 15.11 -25.40 -6.41
CA GLY A 28 15.69 -25.70 -7.72
C GLY A 28 15.21 -24.73 -8.78
N LEU A 29 13.90 -24.44 -8.83
CA LEU A 29 13.34 -23.44 -9.74
C LEU A 29 13.92 -22.05 -9.48
N THR A 30 13.90 -21.60 -8.22
CA THR A 30 14.41 -20.27 -7.85
C THR A 30 15.90 -20.11 -8.19
N ALA A 31 16.71 -21.16 -7.99
CA ALA A 31 18.13 -21.14 -8.30
C ALA A 31 18.46 -21.04 -9.79
N LEU A 32 17.50 -21.34 -10.68
CA LEU A 32 17.67 -21.16 -12.13
C LEU A 32 17.46 -19.71 -12.59
N ILE A 33 16.82 -18.88 -11.77
CA ILE A 33 16.47 -17.51 -12.14
C ILE A 33 17.73 -16.64 -12.05
N ASP A 34 18.19 -16.16 -13.21
CA ASP A 34 19.25 -15.17 -13.29
C ASP A 34 18.63 -13.75 -13.24
N PRO A 35 18.88 -12.96 -12.18
CA PRO A 35 18.35 -11.60 -12.09
C PRO A 35 18.91 -10.67 -13.17
N ALA A 36 19.99 -11.03 -13.88
CA ALA A 36 20.52 -10.24 -14.99
C ALA A 36 19.93 -10.63 -16.37
N ASP A 37 19.12 -11.69 -16.45
CA ASP A 37 18.56 -12.17 -17.72
C ASP A 37 17.39 -11.30 -18.21
N GLU A 38 17.67 -10.35 -19.11
CA GLU A 38 16.64 -9.54 -19.78
C GLU A 38 15.76 -10.36 -20.75
N SER A 39 16.18 -11.58 -21.13
CA SER A 39 15.42 -12.43 -22.04
C SER A 39 14.30 -13.20 -21.35
N TYR A 40 14.36 -13.32 -20.02
CA TYR A 40 13.42 -14.05 -19.18
C TYR A 40 13.24 -15.52 -19.62
N GLU A 41 14.32 -16.22 -20.03
CA GLU A 41 14.21 -17.57 -20.62
C GLU A 41 13.55 -18.57 -19.66
N VAL A 42 13.98 -18.54 -18.39
CA VAL A 42 13.45 -19.42 -17.33
C VAL A 42 12.02 -19.05 -16.99
N GLN A 43 11.73 -17.76 -16.80
CA GLN A 43 10.41 -17.25 -16.48
C GLN A 43 9.39 -17.57 -17.58
N ARG A 44 9.74 -17.41 -18.87
CA ARG A 44 8.88 -17.81 -20.00
C ARG A 44 8.57 -19.30 -19.99
N SER A 45 9.59 -20.11 -19.74
CA SER A 45 9.45 -21.58 -19.70
C SER A 45 8.58 -22.03 -18.52
N ALA A 46 8.72 -21.36 -17.37
CA ALA A 46 7.94 -21.63 -16.17
C ALA A 46 6.48 -21.18 -16.33
N ALA A 47 6.24 -19.99 -16.89
CA ALA A 47 4.91 -19.40 -17.02
C ALA A 47 3.92 -20.33 -17.75
N GLY A 48 4.36 -20.98 -18.84
CA GLY A 48 3.51 -21.90 -19.60
C GLY A 48 3.34 -23.31 -19.00
N ARG A 49 3.96 -23.63 -17.86
CA ARG A 49 4.05 -25.02 -17.38
C ARG A 49 3.71 -25.20 -15.90
N VAL A 50 4.26 -24.37 -15.01
CA VAL A 50 4.30 -24.67 -13.58
C VAL A 50 3.47 -23.72 -12.72
N LEU A 51 2.82 -22.70 -13.28
CA LEU A 51 2.06 -21.74 -12.47
C LEU A 51 0.87 -22.37 -11.74
N HIS A 52 0.13 -23.27 -12.38
CA HIS A 52 -0.94 -24.03 -11.71
C HIS A 52 -0.41 -24.92 -10.57
N VAL A 53 0.81 -25.44 -10.74
CA VAL A 53 1.47 -26.25 -9.71
C VAL A 53 1.89 -25.37 -8.53
N LEU A 54 2.45 -24.18 -8.79
CA LEU A 54 2.74 -23.19 -7.75
C LEU A 54 1.48 -22.77 -7.01
N MET A 55 0.38 -22.53 -7.72
CA MET A 55 -0.92 -22.22 -7.11
C MET A 55 -1.36 -23.34 -6.15
N GLN A 56 -1.22 -24.60 -6.54
CA GLN A 56 -1.52 -25.73 -5.65
C GLN A 56 -0.61 -25.77 -4.43
N LEU A 57 0.69 -25.48 -4.58
CA LEU A 57 1.66 -25.50 -3.49
C LEU A 57 1.52 -24.29 -2.53
N LEU A 58 0.94 -23.18 -2.99
CA LEU A 58 0.59 -22.04 -2.13
C LEU A 58 -0.56 -22.36 -1.17
N GLU A 59 -1.34 -23.40 -1.45
CA GLU A 59 -2.43 -23.91 -0.62
C GLU A 59 -2.02 -25.18 0.16
N ASP A 60 -0.72 -25.50 0.22
CA ASP A 60 -0.21 -26.68 0.93
C ASP A 60 -0.42 -26.58 2.46
N ASP A 61 -0.61 -27.73 3.11
CA ASP A 61 -0.78 -27.81 4.57
C ASP A 61 0.51 -27.42 5.32
N SER A 62 1.68 -27.55 4.69
CA SER A 62 2.97 -27.17 5.27
C SER A 62 3.28 -25.70 5.04
N GLN A 63 3.41 -24.94 6.13
CA GLN A 63 3.84 -23.54 6.06
C GLN A 63 5.21 -23.36 5.38
N ALA A 64 6.12 -24.33 5.52
CA ALA A 64 7.43 -24.26 4.88
C ALA A 64 7.33 -24.36 3.36
N VAL A 65 6.43 -25.22 2.85
CA VAL A 65 6.13 -25.33 1.42
C VAL A 65 5.48 -24.05 0.91
N VAL A 66 4.48 -23.52 1.64
CA VAL A 66 3.78 -22.28 1.27
C VAL A 66 4.74 -21.09 1.17
N VAL A 67 5.64 -20.92 2.14
CA VAL A 67 6.67 -19.86 2.13
C VAL A 67 7.57 -20.01 0.92
N GLU A 68 8.08 -21.21 0.65
CA GLU A 68 8.98 -21.45 -0.48
C GLU A 68 8.27 -21.28 -1.83
N ALA A 69 6.98 -21.63 -1.92
CA ALA A 69 6.16 -21.45 -3.10
C ALA A 69 5.92 -19.96 -3.39
N ALA A 70 5.62 -19.17 -2.35
CA ALA A 70 5.46 -17.72 -2.47
C ALA A 70 6.77 -17.03 -2.86
N ASN A 71 7.90 -17.43 -2.25
CA ASN A 71 9.22 -16.91 -2.62
C ASN A 71 9.60 -17.26 -4.06
N SER A 72 9.30 -18.48 -4.51
CA SER A 72 9.53 -18.89 -5.90
C SER A 72 8.68 -18.09 -6.88
N LEU A 73 7.42 -17.81 -6.54
CA LEU A 73 6.54 -16.96 -7.33
C LEU A 73 7.03 -15.51 -7.36
N ALA A 74 7.50 -14.97 -6.23
CA ALA A 74 8.09 -13.65 -6.14
C ALA A 74 9.33 -13.54 -7.06
N ALA A 75 10.26 -14.50 -6.96
CA ALA A 75 11.46 -14.54 -7.79
C ALA A 75 11.13 -14.68 -9.29
N LEU A 76 10.15 -15.50 -9.64
CA LEU A 76 9.69 -15.63 -11.02
C LEU A 76 9.05 -14.35 -11.57
N SER A 77 8.37 -13.59 -10.71
CA SER A 77 7.67 -12.36 -11.10
C SER A 77 8.55 -11.12 -11.04
N ASP A 78 9.74 -11.23 -10.46
CA ASP A 78 10.64 -10.12 -10.29
C ASP A 78 11.26 -9.68 -11.63
N HIS A 79 11.41 -8.37 -11.82
CA HIS A 79 12.02 -7.83 -13.02
C HIS A 79 13.54 -8.03 -12.99
N ALA A 80 14.15 -8.23 -14.16
CA ALA A 80 15.60 -8.27 -14.27
C ALA A 80 16.21 -6.98 -13.69
N GLY A 81 17.33 -7.09 -12.97
CA GLY A 81 17.99 -5.98 -12.28
C GLY A 81 18.30 -4.82 -13.22
N VAL A 82 18.71 -5.10 -14.45
CA VAL A 82 18.99 -4.06 -15.46
C VAL A 82 17.74 -3.24 -15.81
N VAL A 83 16.55 -3.85 -15.76
CA VAL A 83 15.28 -3.13 -15.96
C VAL A 83 15.01 -2.18 -14.80
N LYS A 84 15.22 -2.63 -13.56
CA LYS A 84 15.08 -1.82 -12.34
C LYS A 84 16.07 -0.65 -12.35
N ASP A 85 17.35 -0.91 -12.64
CA ASP A 85 18.40 0.11 -12.74
C ASP A 85 18.05 1.20 -13.76
N ARG A 86 17.51 0.81 -14.92
CA ARG A 86 17.06 1.76 -15.96
C ARG A 86 15.88 2.61 -15.47
N LEU A 87 15.02 2.04 -14.65
CA LEU A 87 13.87 2.74 -14.07
C LEU A 87 14.30 3.76 -13.03
N GLU A 88 15.20 3.37 -12.13
CA GLU A 88 15.78 4.24 -11.10
C GLU A 88 16.59 5.39 -11.71
N ALA A 89 17.32 5.11 -12.80
CA ALA A 89 18.05 6.13 -13.55
C ALA A 89 17.15 7.13 -14.32
N GLY A 90 15.82 7.00 -14.24
CA GLY A 90 14.86 7.87 -14.92
C GLY A 90 14.95 7.78 -16.45
N HIS A 91 15.54 6.71 -16.99
CA HIS A 91 15.73 6.55 -18.43
C HIS A 91 14.42 6.30 -19.19
N PHE A 92 13.34 5.99 -18.48
CA PHE A 92 11.98 5.96 -19.03
C PHE A 92 11.30 7.33 -18.82
N ALA A 93 11.69 8.32 -19.63
CA ALA A 93 11.11 9.66 -19.60
C ALA A 93 9.62 9.74 -20.01
N ALA A 94 9.01 8.62 -20.43
CA ALA A 94 7.56 8.54 -20.67
C ALA A 94 7.12 7.06 -20.69
N THR A 95 6.24 6.71 -19.73
CA THR A 95 5.41 5.50 -19.65
C THR A 95 6.12 4.16 -19.36
N ALA A 96 5.72 3.52 -18.25
CA ALA A 96 6.01 2.13 -17.90
C ALA A 96 5.64 1.11 -19.00
N GLU A 97 4.81 1.50 -19.96
CA GLU A 97 4.38 0.70 -21.13
C GLU A 97 5.53 0.27 -22.07
N LYS A 98 6.75 0.79 -21.91
CA LYS A 98 7.93 0.40 -22.70
C LYS A 98 8.88 -0.56 -22.00
N VAL A 99 8.61 -0.89 -20.74
CA VAL A 99 9.35 -1.92 -20.02
C VAL A 99 8.84 -3.27 -20.51
N ALA A 100 9.73 -4.16 -20.96
CA ALA A 100 9.34 -5.53 -21.24
C ALA A 100 8.81 -6.14 -19.94
N LEU A 101 7.48 -6.33 -19.87
CA LEU A 101 6.83 -6.92 -18.70
C LEU A 101 7.37 -8.34 -18.50
N ASN A 102 7.55 -8.70 -17.23
CA ASN A 102 7.91 -10.05 -16.90
C ASN A 102 6.74 -10.97 -17.34
N PRO A 103 6.98 -11.97 -18.20
CA PRO A 103 5.93 -12.83 -18.76
C PRO A 103 5.14 -13.60 -17.69
N VAL A 104 5.75 -13.86 -16.53
CA VAL A 104 5.06 -14.51 -15.41
C VAL A 104 3.98 -13.59 -14.85
N GLN A 105 4.20 -12.28 -14.79
CA GLN A 105 3.21 -11.36 -14.25
C GLN A 105 1.93 -11.32 -15.10
N GLU A 106 2.06 -11.40 -16.42
CA GLU A 106 0.91 -11.43 -17.34
C GLU A 106 0.10 -12.71 -17.15
N GLU A 107 0.76 -13.87 -17.21
CA GLU A 107 0.11 -15.17 -17.08
C GLU A 107 -0.50 -15.38 -15.68
N VAL A 108 0.20 -14.97 -14.62
CA VAL A 108 -0.33 -15.03 -13.25
C VAL A 108 -1.53 -14.10 -13.08
N GLY A 109 -1.54 -12.94 -13.75
CA GLY A 109 -2.68 -12.02 -13.76
C GLY A 109 -3.98 -12.67 -14.25
N GLU A 110 -3.88 -13.68 -15.12
CA GLU A 110 -5.00 -14.43 -15.68
C GLU A 110 -5.43 -15.64 -14.82
N LEU A 111 -4.63 -16.03 -13.83
CA LEU A 111 -4.94 -17.16 -12.95
C LEU A 111 -6.01 -16.77 -11.93
N GLU A 112 -7.19 -17.36 -12.08
CA GLU A 112 -8.31 -17.14 -11.17
C GLU A 112 -7.93 -17.55 -9.74
N GLY A 113 -8.16 -16.65 -8.78
CA GLY A 113 -7.99 -16.92 -7.35
C GLY A 113 -6.59 -16.70 -6.79
N ILE A 114 -5.54 -16.55 -7.62
CA ILE A 114 -4.16 -16.41 -7.12
C ILE A 114 -3.99 -15.20 -6.19
N PHE A 115 -4.57 -14.04 -6.53
CA PHE A 115 -4.54 -12.86 -5.68
C PHE A 115 -5.29 -13.08 -4.37
N GLY A 116 -6.40 -13.82 -4.39
CA GLY A 116 -7.12 -14.20 -3.17
C GLY A 116 -6.28 -15.07 -2.23
N VAL A 117 -5.55 -16.05 -2.79
CA VAL A 117 -4.61 -16.89 -2.03
C VAL A 117 -3.50 -16.03 -1.45
N LEU A 118 -2.83 -15.21 -2.26
CA LEU A 118 -1.71 -14.38 -1.79
C LEU A 118 -2.13 -13.31 -0.77
N VAL A 119 -3.34 -12.73 -0.90
CA VAL A 119 -3.90 -11.83 0.12
C VAL A 119 -4.16 -12.59 1.43
N ASN A 120 -4.66 -13.82 1.37
CA ASN A 120 -4.78 -14.65 2.58
C ASN A 120 -3.41 -14.93 3.21
N LEU A 121 -2.37 -15.20 2.40
CA LEU A 121 -1.01 -15.40 2.90
C LEU A 121 -0.48 -14.14 3.58
N ARG A 122 -0.63 -12.97 2.95
CA ARG A 122 -0.28 -11.65 3.51
C ARG A 122 -0.94 -11.42 4.87
N PHE A 123 -2.16 -11.91 5.06
CA PHE A 123 -2.88 -11.81 6.33
C PHE A 123 -2.64 -12.98 7.29
N SER A 124 -1.69 -13.88 7.01
CA SER A 124 -1.38 -14.99 7.91
C SER A 124 -0.89 -14.50 9.28
N GLU A 125 -1.20 -15.26 10.33
CA GLU A 125 -0.64 -15.04 11.67
C GLU A 125 0.82 -15.51 11.76
N SER A 126 1.26 -16.34 10.82
CA SER A 126 2.65 -16.77 10.69
C SER A 126 3.43 -15.69 9.94
N GLU A 127 4.29 -14.97 10.66
CA GLU A 127 5.11 -13.89 10.11
C GLU A 127 5.88 -14.31 8.83
N PRO A 128 6.56 -15.47 8.77
CA PRO A 128 7.22 -15.91 7.54
C PRO A 128 6.27 -16.05 6.33
N VAL A 129 5.04 -16.53 6.57
CA VAL A 129 4.02 -16.68 5.51
C VAL A 129 3.50 -15.32 5.07
N ALA A 130 3.27 -14.40 6.02
CA ALA A 130 2.83 -13.04 5.74
C ALA A 130 3.86 -12.25 4.94
N VAL A 131 5.14 -12.36 5.30
CA VAL A 131 6.25 -11.73 4.58
C VAL A 131 6.34 -12.29 3.16
N ALA A 132 6.38 -13.61 2.99
CA ALA A 132 6.47 -14.23 1.67
C ALA A 132 5.27 -13.88 0.77
N GLY A 133 4.05 -13.87 1.32
CA GLY A 133 2.85 -13.43 0.61
C GLY A 133 2.91 -11.96 0.18
N THR A 134 3.45 -11.09 1.04
CA THR A 134 3.64 -9.66 0.73
C THR A 134 4.68 -9.46 -0.37
N GLU A 135 5.80 -10.16 -0.31
CA GLU A 135 6.86 -10.09 -1.33
C GLU A 135 6.36 -10.59 -2.70
N ALA A 136 5.59 -11.69 -2.72
CA ALA A 136 4.98 -12.21 -3.95
C ALA A 136 4.00 -11.20 -4.57
N LEU A 137 3.15 -10.57 -3.76
CA LEU A 137 2.23 -9.53 -4.24
C LEU A 137 2.98 -8.28 -4.75
N ALA A 138 4.02 -7.85 -4.04
CA ALA A 138 4.84 -6.71 -4.45
C ALA A 138 5.54 -6.99 -5.80
N ALA A 139 6.11 -8.18 -5.96
CA ALA A 139 6.73 -8.61 -7.22
C ALA A 139 5.70 -8.68 -8.37
N LEU A 140 4.51 -9.25 -8.13
CA LEU A 140 3.46 -9.38 -9.17
C LEU A 140 2.86 -8.06 -9.63
N THR A 141 2.78 -7.08 -8.74
CA THR A 141 2.22 -5.75 -9.04
C THR A 141 3.25 -4.74 -9.51
N SER A 142 4.55 -5.04 -9.33
CA SER A 142 5.64 -4.17 -9.76
C SER A 142 5.57 -3.86 -11.25
N LEU A 143 5.36 -2.58 -11.58
CA LEU A 143 5.22 -2.06 -12.95
C LEU A 143 4.05 -2.65 -13.75
N ASN A 144 3.15 -3.40 -13.11
CA ASN A 144 2.02 -4.05 -13.76
C ASN A 144 0.70 -3.51 -13.21
N ARG A 145 0.16 -2.47 -13.87
CA ARG A 145 -1.09 -1.80 -13.47
C ARG A 145 -2.28 -2.75 -13.43
N ALA A 146 -2.39 -3.70 -14.35
CA ALA A 146 -3.50 -4.64 -14.38
C ALA A 146 -3.51 -5.50 -13.10
N ASN A 147 -2.35 -6.04 -12.72
CA ASN A 147 -2.18 -6.79 -11.48
C ASN A 147 -2.44 -5.93 -10.24
N THR A 148 -1.97 -4.67 -10.23
CA THR A 148 -2.27 -3.74 -9.14
C THR A 148 -3.78 -3.52 -8.98
N ILE A 149 -4.52 -3.37 -10.08
CA ILE A 149 -5.98 -3.20 -10.06
C ILE A 149 -6.67 -4.47 -9.55
N THR A 150 -6.22 -5.65 -9.97
CA THR A 150 -6.76 -6.93 -9.48
C THR A 150 -6.54 -7.08 -7.98
N LEU A 151 -5.33 -6.77 -7.49
CA LEU A 151 -5.04 -6.78 -6.06
C LEU A 151 -5.89 -5.75 -5.29
N LEU A 152 -6.02 -4.53 -5.80
CA LEU A 152 -6.89 -3.51 -5.20
C LEU A 152 -8.33 -4.00 -5.10
N HIS A 153 -8.87 -4.60 -6.15
CA HIS A 153 -10.22 -5.13 -6.14
C HIS A 153 -10.41 -6.21 -5.06
N GLU A 154 -9.46 -7.12 -4.91
CA GLU A 154 -9.50 -8.14 -3.84
C GLU A 154 -9.42 -7.50 -2.45
N VAL A 155 -8.50 -6.56 -2.21
CA VAL A 155 -8.36 -5.90 -0.90
C VAL A 155 -9.60 -5.07 -0.56
N VAL A 156 -10.17 -4.34 -1.52
CA VAL A 156 -11.43 -3.59 -1.35
C VAL A 156 -12.59 -4.54 -1.07
N HIS A 157 -12.65 -5.68 -1.76
CA HIS A 157 -13.66 -6.70 -1.49
C HIS A 157 -13.57 -7.21 -0.04
N ARG A 158 -12.37 -7.53 0.46
CA ARG A 158 -12.12 -7.97 1.84
C ARG A 158 -12.50 -6.90 2.87
N LEU A 159 -12.15 -5.65 2.60
CA LEU A 159 -12.57 -4.52 3.42
C LEU A 159 -14.11 -4.44 3.50
N GLY A 160 -14.79 -4.63 2.37
CA GLY A 160 -16.26 -4.70 2.29
C GLY A 160 -16.87 -5.87 3.06
N GLN A 161 -16.14 -6.96 3.29
CA GLN A 161 -16.54 -8.08 4.15
C GLN A 161 -16.28 -7.82 5.64
N GLY A 162 -15.71 -6.67 6.00
CA GLY A 162 -15.41 -6.32 7.40
C GLY A 162 -14.07 -6.87 7.89
N GLU A 163 -13.12 -7.12 7.00
CA GLU A 163 -11.75 -7.52 7.39
C GLU A 163 -10.86 -6.30 7.65
N ALA A 164 -10.59 -5.99 8.93
CA ALA A 164 -9.86 -4.78 9.32
C ALA A 164 -8.42 -4.72 8.78
N ARG A 165 -7.76 -5.88 8.59
CA ARG A 165 -6.39 -5.97 8.03
C ARG A 165 -6.31 -5.38 6.61
N ALA A 166 -7.44 -5.35 5.89
CA ALA A 166 -7.52 -4.74 4.57
C ALA A 166 -7.32 -3.22 4.59
N LEU A 167 -7.51 -2.53 5.74
CA LEU A 167 -7.28 -1.09 5.86
C LEU A 167 -5.82 -0.74 5.57
N GLY A 168 -4.89 -1.33 6.32
CA GLY A 168 -3.45 -1.11 6.12
C GLY A 168 -2.97 -1.62 4.77
N ALA A 169 -3.48 -2.78 4.33
CA ALA A 169 -3.12 -3.31 3.01
C ALA A 169 -3.54 -2.42 1.85
N LEU A 170 -4.70 -1.77 1.95
CA LEU A 170 -5.16 -0.81 0.96
C LEU A 170 -4.38 0.50 1.06
N ASP A 171 -4.05 0.94 2.27
CA ASP A 171 -3.25 2.15 2.51
C ASP A 171 -1.88 2.04 1.82
N ASP A 172 -1.17 0.93 2.02
CA ASP A 172 0.11 0.64 1.38
C ASP A 172 0.01 0.69 -0.16
N LEU A 173 -1.12 0.27 -0.74
CA LEU A 173 -1.34 0.25 -2.19
C LEU A 173 -1.72 1.63 -2.75
N VAL A 174 -2.38 2.47 -1.94
CA VAL A 174 -2.75 3.83 -2.34
C VAL A 174 -1.51 4.73 -2.39
N VAL A 175 -0.52 4.47 -1.53
CA VAL A 175 0.75 5.19 -1.56
C VAL A 175 1.50 4.88 -2.86
N GLY A 176 1.61 5.88 -3.73
CA GLY A 176 2.39 5.80 -4.98
C GLY A 176 1.63 5.30 -6.21
N ILE A 177 0.33 4.96 -6.10
CA ILE A 177 -0.46 4.64 -7.28
C ILE A 177 -0.96 5.90 -7.99
N ASP A 178 -0.82 5.92 -9.33
CA ASP A 178 -1.45 6.93 -10.17
C ASP A 178 -2.98 6.67 -10.22
N ILE A 179 -3.72 7.47 -9.43
CA ILE A 179 -5.17 7.42 -9.29
C ILE A 179 -5.82 7.95 -10.57
N ARG A 180 -6.27 7.03 -11.42
CA ARG A 180 -7.12 7.30 -12.60
C ARG A 180 -8.53 6.76 -12.37
N ASP A 181 -9.41 6.89 -13.35
CA ASP A 181 -10.83 6.52 -13.24
C ASP A 181 -11.07 5.07 -12.77
N ASP A 182 -10.24 4.12 -13.22
CA ASP A 182 -10.29 2.71 -12.83
C ASP A 182 -10.04 2.50 -11.32
N VAL A 183 -8.95 3.06 -10.80
CA VAL A 183 -8.58 3.02 -9.38
C VAL A 183 -9.54 3.86 -8.55
N ALA A 184 -9.96 5.02 -9.06
CA ALA A 184 -10.89 5.93 -8.39
C ALA A 184 -12.20 5.24 -8.02
N VAL A 185 -12.78 4.44 -8.94
CA VAL A 185 -14.00 3.68 -8.67
C VAL A 185 -13.80 2.67 -7.54
N LEU A 186 -12.65 1.97 -7.49
CA LEU A 186 -12.34 1.03 -6.41
C LEU A 186 -12.17 1.73 -5.07
N LEU A 187 -11.48 2.87 -5.05
CA LEU A 187 -11.32 3.67 -3.83
C LEU A 187 -12.65 4.22 -3.33
N ASP A 188 -13.58 4.60 -4.22
CA ASP A 188 -14.94 5.01 -3.82
C ASP A 188 -15.70 3.88 -3.13
N GLN A 189 -15.52 2.63 -3.58
CA GLN A 189 -16.11 1.45 -2.93
C GLN A 189 -15.52 1.19 -1.54
N ALA A 190 -14.27 1.60 -1.30
CA ALA A 190 -13.60 1.45 -0.02
C ALA A 190 -14.02 2.51 1.03
N LEU A 191 -14.52 3.68 0.61
CA LEU A 191 -14.84 4.79 1.51
C LEU A 191 -15.86 4.41 2.59
N SER A 192 -16.98 3.80 2.20
CA SER A 192 -18.04 3.46 3.15
C SER A 192 -17.61 2.37 4.16
N PRO A 193 -16.99 1.25 3.75
CA PRO A 193 -16.42 0.28 4.68
C PRO A 193 -15.39 0.87 5.64
N ALA A 194 -14.43 1.66 5.13
CA ALA A 194 -13.41 2.30 5.95
C ALA A 194 -14.03 3.27 6.98
N LEU A 195 -15.02 4.05 6.57
CA LEU A 195 -15.76 4.91 7.49
C LEU A 195 -16.56 4.11 8.54
N GLY A 196 -17.02 2.92 8.20
CA GLY A 196 -17.60 1.96 9.15
C GLY A 196 -16.61 1.60 10.27
N PHE A 197 -15.37 1.26 9.91
CA PHE A 197 -14.31 1.02 10.88
C PHE A 197 -13.97 2.25 11.72
N LEU A 198 -13.94 3.44 11.11
CA LEU A 198 -13.72 4.69 11.85
C LEU A 198 -14.79 4.93 12.94
N ARG A 199 -16.04 4.55 12.67
CA ARG A 199 -17.17 4.70 13.61
C ARG A 199 -17.11 3.67 14.76
N THR A 200 -16.97 2.38 14.43
CA THR A 200 -17.22 1.29 15.40
C THR A 200 -16.05 0.33 15.62
N GLY A 201 -14.93 0.51 14.91
CA GLY A 201 -13.75 -0.34 15.02
C GLY A 201 -13.03 -0.24 16.37
N SER A 202 -12.05 -1.12 16.58
CA SER A 202 -11.12 -0.99 17.71
C SER A 202 -10.27 0.28 17.56
N PRO A 203 -9.59 0.77 18.61
CA PRO A 203 -8.72 1.95 18.48
C PRO A 203 -7.67 1.83 17.37
N ALA A 204 -7.12 0.64 17.15
CA ALA A 204 -6.18 0.37 16.05
C ALA A 204 -6.88 0.44 14.69
N ASP A 205 -8.05 -0.18 14.54
CA ASP A 205 -8.81 -0.15 13.28
C ASP A 205 -9.27 1.26 12.93
N LYS A 206 -9.68 2.06 13.93
CA LYS A 206 -10.07 3.45 13.71
C LYS A 206 -8.91 4.30 13.21
N ALA A 207 -7.71 4.08 13.73
CA ALA A 207 -6.51 4.78 13.28
C ALA A 207 -6.11 4.37 11.87
N ALA A 208 -6.09 3.06 11.58
CA ALA A 208 -5.85 2.56 10.23
C ALA A 208 -6.90 3.07 9.23
N ALA A 209 -8.17 3.14 9.64
CA ALA A 209 -9.23 3.74 8.83
C ALA A 209 -9.02 5.24 8.63
N ALA A 210 -8.60 5.98 9.65
CA ALA A 210 -8.30 7.40 9.53
C ALA A 210 -7.14 7.65 8.55
N ALA A 211 -6.06 6.87 8.63
CA ALA A 211 -4.91 6.96 7.73
C ALA A 211 -5.34 6.76 6.27
N LEU A 212 -6.00 5.63 5.99
CA LEU A 212 -6.50 5.29 4.66
C LEU A 212 -7.43 6.38 4.10
N LEU A 213 -8.41 6.81 4.89
CA LEU A 213 -9.36 7.85 4.45
C LEU A 213 -8.66 9.18 4.20
N GLY A 214 -7.65 9.53 4.99
CA GLY A 214 -6.83 10.72 4.80
C GLY A 214 -6.07 10.68 3.49
N ASN A 215 -5.36 9.58 3.22
CA ASN A 215 -4.62 9.37 1.97
C ASN A 215 -5.53 9.42 0.74
N ILE A 216 -6.69 8.76 0.78
CA ILE A 216 -7.66 8.82 -0.32
C ILE A 216 -8.20 10.25 -0.52
N ALA A 217 -8.53 10.95 0.57
CA ALA A 217 -9.07 12.30 0.52
C ALA A 217 -8.07 13.34 -0.01
N GLU A 218 -6.78 13.19 0.32
CA GLU A 218 -5.69 14.03 -0.19
C GLU A 218 -5.51 13.84 -1.71
N GLY A 219 -5.49 12.59 -2.17
CA GLY A 219 -5.37 12.27 -3.59
C GLY A 219 -6.64 12.57 -4.42
N ARG A 220 -7.82 12.64 -3.79
CA ARG A 220 -9.11 12.76 -4.48
C ARG A 220 -10.08 13.71 -3.79
N ARG A 221 -10.26 14.91 -4.38
CA ARG A 221 -11.25 15.90 -3.91
C ARG A 221 -12.66 15.35 -3.73
N GLY A 222 -13.11 14.47 -4.63
CA GLY A 222 -14.45 13.87 -4.54
C GLY A 222 -14.65 13.02 -3.28
N ALA A 223 -13.61 12.33 -2.83
CA ALA A 223 -13.67 11.50 -1.63
C ALA A 223 -13.82 12.36 -0.36
N ALA A 224 -13.06 13.46 -0.26
CA ALA A 224 -13.17 14.39 0.87
C ALA A 224 -14.59 14.97 1.00
N THR A 225 -15.22 15.40 -0.11
CA THR A 225 -16.60 15.90 -0.09
C THR A 225 -17.59 14.84 0.42
N TYR A 226 -17.46 13.59 -0.04
CA TYR A 226 -18.27 12.48 0.45
C TYR A 226 -18.07 12.26 1.97
N LEU A 227 -16.82 12.23 2.43
CA LEU A 227 -16.49 11.97 3.83
C LEU A 227 -17.00 13.07 4.77
N VAL A 228 -16.93 14.34 4.37
CA VAL A 228 -17.53 15.45 5.12
C VAL A 228 -19.05 15.26 5.23
N ALA A 229 -19.72 14.96 4.12
CA ALA A 229 -21.17 14.74 4.10
C ALA A 229 -21.60 13.55 4.99
N GLU A 230 -20.76 12.52 5.07
CA GLU A 230 -20.97 11.33 5.90
C GLU A 230 -20.50 11.49 7.37
N GLY A 231 -20.09 12.70 7.76
CA GLY A 231 -19.76 13.04 9.14
C GLY A 231 -18.41 12.50 9.62
N ALA A 232 -17.42 12.38 8.73
CA ALA A 232 -16.06 11.96 9.11
C ALA A 232 -15.34 12.99 10.01
N LEU A 233 -15.63 14.29 9.87
CA LEU A 233 -14.98 15.36 10.64
C LEU A 233 -15.13 15.20 12.17
N PRO A 234 -16.34 15.03 12.75
CA PRO A 234 -16.49 14.76 14.18
C PRO A 234 -15.75 13.50 14.65
N LEU A 235 -15.71 12.45 13.83
CA LEU A 235 -15.06 11.18 14.17
C LEU A 235 -13.54 11.33 14.23
N ALA A 236 -12.96 12.05 13.28
CA ALA A 236 -11.53 12.35 13.27
C ALA A 236 -11.13 13.26 14.45
N ALA A 237 -11.97 14.24 14.79
CA ALA A 237 -11.77 15.07 15.99
C ALA A 237 -11.88 14.28 17.30
N GLU A 238 -12.79 13.30 17.36
CA GLU A 238 -12.92 12.41 18.53
C GLU A 238 -11.67 11.54 18.73
N LEU A 239 -11.04 11.07 17.65
CA LEU A 239 -9.77 10.33 17.73
C LEU A 239 -8.64 11.13 18.38
N LEU A 240 -8.64 12.45 18.20
CA LEU A 240 -7.66 13.33 18.84
C LEU A 240 -7.95 13.59 20.32
N ASP A 241 -9.21 13.49 20.76
CA ASP A 241 -9.59 13.68 22.16
C ASP A 241 -9.21 12.48 23.05
N ASP A 242 -9.00 11.30 22.45
CA ASP A 242 -8.48 10.13 23.14
C ASP A 242 -6.96 10.32 23.37
N ARG A 243 -6.60 11.19 24.32
CA ARG A 243 -5.23 11.70 24.62
C ARG A 243 -4.14 10.65 24.83
N LYS A 244 -4.47 9.36 24.80
CA LYS A 244 -3.52 8.24 24.77
C LYS A 244 -2.92 7.99 23.38
N LEU A 245 -3.41 8.68 22.35
CA LEU A 245 -3.11 8.45 20.94
C LEU A 245 -2.19 9.52 20.31
N LEU A 246 -1.82 10.54 21.09
CA LEU A 246 -0.87 11.57 20.69
C LEU A 246 0.49 11.28 21.32
N SER A 247 1.58 11.52 20.59
CA SER A 247 2.91 11.52 21.19
C SER A 247 2.97 12.50 22.37
N PRO A 248 3.79 12.26 23.41
CA PRO A 248 3.83 13.11 24.61
C PRO A 248 4.07 14.60 24.32
N ALA A 249 4.79 14.92 23.23
CA ALA A 249 5.02 16.28 22.77
C ALA A 249 3.72 16.95 22.25
N LYS A 250 2.82 16.20 21.61
CA LYS A 250 1.56 16.67 21.02
C LYS A 250 0.39 16.63 22.00
N ALA A 251 0.45 15.79 23.04
CA ALA A 251 -0.54 15.72 24.12
C ALA A 251 -0.55 16.95 25.07
N ALA A 252 0.45 17.84 24.95
CA ALA A 252 0.59 19.04 25.78
C ALA A 252 -0.44 20.16 25.47
N LEU A 253 -1.26 20.02 24.43
CA LEU A 253 -2.22 21.04 24.01
C LEU A 253 -3.43 21.20 24.94
N GLY A 254 -3.72 20.26 25.85
CA GLY A 254 -4.61 20.49 26.99
C GLY A 254 -6.09 20.79 26.71
N VAL A 255 -6.54 20.82 25.45
CA VAL A 255 -7.94 21.12 25.05
C VAL A 255 -8.67 19.85 24.62
N SER A 256 -9.99 19.79 24.83
CA SER A 256 -10.83 18.67 24.35
C SER A 256 -10.95 18.68 22.81
N GLY A 257 -11.07 17.51 22.17
CA GLY A 257 -11.19 17.31 20.72
C GLY A 257 -12.24 18.17 20.03
N LYS A 258 -13.34 18.49 20.72
CA LYS A 258 -14.38 19.42 20.21
C LYS A 258 -13.91 20.87 20.11
N GLN A 259 -12.88 21.23 20.87
CA GLN A 259 -12.24 22.55 20.87
C GLN A 259 -10.90 22.54 20.14
N LEU A 260 -10.48 21.39 19.58
CA LEU A 260 -9.26 21.27 18.79
C LEU A 260 -9.47 21.62 17.32
N VAL A 261 -10.71 21.67 16.81
CA VAL A 261 -10.96 22.03 15.41
C VAL A 261 -10.43 23.43 15.08
N GLU A 262 -10.72 24.45 15.89
CA GLU A 262 -10.20 25.81 15.69
C GLU A 262 -8.65 25.88 15.84
N PRO A 263 -8.03 25.40 16.94
CA PRO A 263 -6.57 25.37 17.06
C PRO A 263 -5.84 24.48 16.05
N LEU A 264 -6.46 23.44 15.50
CA LEU A 264 -5.87 22.60 14.47
C LEU A 264 -5.90 23.27 13.10
N LEU A 265 -6.91 24.10 12.83
CA LEU A 265 -6.87 25.02 11.70
C LEU A 265 -5.71 26.00 11.85
N ASP A 266 -5.54 26.59 13.04
CA ASP A 266 -4.40 27.48 13.35
C ASP A 266 -3.03 26.76 13.27
N LEU A 267 -2.96 25.47 13.60
CA LEU A 267 -1.72 24.66 13.54
C LEU A 267 -1.39 24.18 12.13
N VAL A 268 -2.40 23.84 11.32
CA VAL A 268 -2.20 23.57 9.88
C VAL A 268 -1.66 24.83 9.19
N GLU A 269 -2.21 26.01 9.52
CA GLU A 269 -1.70 27.31 9.07
C GLU A 269 -0.24 27.58 9.49
N GLN A 270 0.18 27.14 10.67
CA GLN A 270 1.56 27.29 11.16
C GLN A 270 2.52 26.26 10.55
N SER A 271 2.08 25.03 10.28
CA SER A 271 2.89 23.96 9.70
C SER A 271 3.29 24.23 8.23
N GLU A 272 2.41 24.89 7.46
CA GLU A 272 2.72 25.35 6.10
C GLU A 272 3.73 26.51 6.08
N GLY A 273 3.89 27.23 7.22
CA GLY A 273 4.96 28.21 7.42
C GLY A 273 6.33 27.61 7.78
N HIS A 274 6.36 26.45 8.42
CA HIS A 274 7.61 25.80 8.87
C HIS A 274 8.28 24.95 7.79
N ALA A 275 7.52 24.31 6.89
CA ALA A 275 8.09 23.59 5.73
C ALA A 275 8.85 24.50 4.75
N GLN A 276 8.62 25.83 4.82
CA GLN A 276 9.37 26.84 4.07
C GLN A 276 10.64 27.33 4.78
N ALA A 277 10.82 27.02 6.07
CA ALA A 277 11.97 27.43 6.87
C ALA A 277 13.06 26.34 6.99
N GLU A 278 12.70 25.06 6.79
CA GLU A 278 13.65 23.93 6.90
C GLU A 278 14.46 23.66 5.62
N ALA A 279 14.22 24.40 4.53
CA ALA A 279 15.09 24.37 3.35
C ALA A 279 16.47 25.06 3.56
N GLU A 280 16.74 25.62 4.75
CA GLU A 280 18.01 26.33 5.05
C GLU A 280 18.68 25.96 6.39
N GLY A 281 18.26 24.89 7.09
CA GLY A 281 18.78 24.57 8.42
C GLY A 281 19.44 23.18 8.54
N GLU A 282 20.77 23.15 8.66
CA GLU A 282 21.54 21.94 8.97
C GLU A 282 21.28 21.43 10.40
N GLY A 283 20.95 20.14 10.50
CA GLY A 283 21.45 19.17 11.48
C GLY A 283 21.06 19.34 12.95
N GLU A 284 20.32 18.37 13.49
CA GLU A 284 20.54 17.87 14.86
C GLU A 284 19.98 16.45 15.03
N GLU A 285 20.69 15.66 15.85
CA GLU A 285 20.57 14.21 16.03
C GLU A 285 19.29 13.81 16.81
N GLU A 286 18.57 12.79 16.33
CA GLU A 286 17.42 12.21 17.03
C GLU A 286 17.84 11.17 18.09
N PRO A 287 17.15 11.10 19.25
CA PRO A 287 17.41 10.08 20.25
C PRO A 287 16.58 8.81 19.97
N GLU A 288 17.26 7.67 19.90
CA GLU A 288 16.65 6.33 19.86
C GLU A 288 15.92 6.01 21.18
N GLY A 289 14.62 5.72 21.09
CA GLY A 289 13.77 5.36 22.23
C GLY A 289 12.54 4.56 21.80
N ASP A 290 12.67 3.24 21.87
CA ASP A 290 11.75 2.20 21.43
C ASP A 290 10.52 2.04 22.36
N ILE A 291 9.32 2.47 21.92
CA ILE A 291 8.01 2.03 22.46
C ILE A 291 6.93 2.17 21.36
N ASN A 292 6.30 1.04 20.98
CA ASN A 292 5.08 0.94 20.15
C ASN A 292 3.90 1.75 20.71
N VAL A 293 3.92 3.07 20.54
CA VAL A 293 2.75 3.95 20.68
C VAL A 293 2.16 4.09 19.28
N VAL A 294 1.05 3.41 19.02
CA VAL A 294 0.37 3.45 17.71
C VAL A 294 0.15 4.92 17.31
N GLU A 295 0.63 5.31 16.12
CA GLU A 295 0.68 6.66 15.52
C GLU A 295 -0.70 7.27 15.21
N ASN A 296 -1.69 6.97 16.04
CA ASN A 296 -3.09 7.29 15.86
C ASN A 296 -3.37 8.81 15.73
N GLY A 297 -2.54 9.63 16.36
CA GLY A 297 -2.60 11.09 16.25
C GLY A 297 -2.26 11.60 14.85
N ASP A 298 -1.28 11.00 14.18
CA ASP A 298 -0.82 11.47 12.87
C ASP A 298 -1.81 11.08 11.77
N SER A 299 -2.41 9.90 11.87
CA SER A 299 -3.51 9.48 10.98
C SER A 299 -4.76 10.36 11.11
N ALA A 300 -5.12 10.74 12.34
CA ALA A 300 -6.27 11.62 12.58
C ALA A 300 -6.01 13.05 12.08
N LEU A 301 -4.79 13.57 12.25
CA LEU A 301 -4.36 14.86 11.71
C LEU A 301 -4.35 14.87 10.19
N LEU A 302 -3.85 13.81 9.55
CA LEU A 302 -3.87 13.65 8.09
C LEU A 302 -5.31 13.73 7.55
N LEU A 303 -6.22 12.95 8.14
CA LEU A 303 -7.63 12.98 7.75
C LEU A 303 -8.24 14.36 7.99
N LEU A 304 -8.02 14.99 9.14
CA LEU A 304 -8.57 16.32 9.42
C LEU A 304 -8.04 17.37 8.44
N ARG A 305 -6.75 17.35 8.12
CA ARG A 305 -6.15 18.24 7.13
C ARG A 305 -6.79 18.05 5.75
N ALA A 306 -6.93 16.81 5.31
CA ALA A 306 -7.53 16.49 4.02
C ALA A 306 -9.01 16.94 3.93
N LEU A 307 -9.77 16.79 5.02
CA LEU A 307 -11.17 17.22 5.08
C LEU A 307 -11.30 18.74 5.20
N ALA A 308 -10.48 19.39 6.04
CA ALA A 308 -10.49 20.84 6.27
C ALA A 308 -10.17 21.64 4.99
N ALA A 309 -9.24 21.14 4.16
CA ALA A 309 -8.91 21.76 2.87
C ALA A 309 -10.07 21.80 1.87
N GLN A 310 -11.18 21.10 2.13
CA GLN A 310 -12.34 21.00 1.23
C GLN A 310 -13.63 21.60 1.82
N ASP A 311 -13.63 21.97 3.10
CA ASP A 311 -14.77 22.66 3.71
C ASP A 311 -14.74 24.15 3.28
N PRO A 312 -15.78 24.67 2.61
CA PRO A 312 -15.79 26.06 2.13
C PRO A 312 -15.73 27.09 3.25
N ASP A 313 -16.32 26.80 4.41
CA ASP A 313 -16.34 27.72 5.56
C ASP A 313 -14.95 27.76 6.20
N VAL A 314 -14.29 26.60 6.32
CA VAL A 314 -12.89 26.51 6.73
C VAL A 314 -11.97 27.19 5.72
N THR A 315 -12.11 26.88 4.43
CA THR A 315 -11.32 27.48 3.35
C THR A 315 -11.54 28.99 3.28
N GLN A 316 -12.75 29.47 3.57
CA GLN A 316 -13.10 30.88 3.61
C GLN A 316 -12.56 31.57 4.87
N ALA A 317 -12.50 30.87 6.01
CA ALA A 317 -11.79 31.33 7.21
C ALA A 317 -10.27 31.46 6.95
N LEU A 318 -9.64 30.42 6.38
CA LEU A 318 -8.23 30.42 5.94
C LEU A 318 -7.93 31.57 4.95
N LYS A 319 -8.86 31.85 4.02
CA LYS A 319 -8.75 32.99 3.08
C LYS A 319 -9.08 34.34 3.71
N GLY A 320 -9.84 34.36 4.80
CA GLY A 320 -10.35 35.55 5.47
C GLY A 320 -9.34 36.20 6.42
N GLU A 321 -8.45 35.41 7.02
CA GLU A 321 -7.39 35.91 7.90
C GLU A 321 -6.06 36.21 7.15
N GLY A 322 -5.92 35.69 5.93
CA GLY A 322 -4.76 35.88 5.06
C GLY A 322 -4.95 36.87 3.90
N GLY A 323 -5.18 38.15 4.18
CA GLY A 323 -5.12 39.26 3.19
C GLY A 323 -3.72 39.51 2.57
N LEU A 324 -2.85 38.51 2.51
CA LEU A 324 -1.45 38.62 2.08
C LEU A 324 -1.02 37.63 0.98
N LEU A 325 -1.93 36.80 0.43
CA LEU A 325 -1.58 35.85 -0.64
C LEU A 325 -2.16 36.16 -2.03
N THR A 326 -2.89 37.27 -2.21
CA THR A 326 -3.41 37.67 -3.54
C THR A 326 -2.47 38.53 -4.38
N THR A 327 -1.18 38.66 -4.01
CA THR A 327 -0.21 39.41 -4.84
C THR A 327 1.03 38.56 -5.13
N ARG A 328 0.92 37.59 -6.04
CA ARG A 328 2.05 37.17 -6.91
C ARG A 328 1.72 36.18 -8.05
N SER A 329 0.48 36.13 -8.54
CA SER A 329 0.17 35.38 -9.78
C SER A 329 0.35 36.18 -11.08
N CYS A 330 1.01 37.34 -11.04
CA CYS A 330 1.38 38.11 -12.24
C CYS A 330 2.85 38.55 -12.18
N ALA A 331 3.78 37.63 -12.43
CA ALA A 331 5.09 37.90 -13.01
C ALA A 331 5.81 36.58 -13.28
N ILE A 332 5.58 36.02 -14.47
CA ILE A 332 6.58 35.41 -15.38
C ILE A 332 5.86 35.31 -16.74
N MET A 333 6.15 36.30 -17.59
CA MET A 333 6.43 36.06 -19.00
C MET A 333 7.91 35.73 -19.11
#